data_AF-A0A924FME8-F1
#
_entry.id   AF-A0A924FME8-F1
#
_cell.length_a   1.000
_cell.length_b   1.000
_cell.length_c   1.000
_cell.angle_alpha   90.00
_cell.angle_beta   90.00
_cell.angle_gamma   90.00
#
_symmetry.space_group_name_H-M   'P 1'
#
loop_
_entity.id
_entity.type
_entity.pdbx_description
1 polymer ?
#
loop_
_entity_poly.entity_id
_entity_poly.type
_entity_poly.pdbx_seq_one_letter_code
_entity_poly.pdbx_strand_id
1 'polypeptide(L)'
;MTSSLIDIASHDGKSFKGYLAFPPTGTGPGIVLIQEIFGVNSHIRAVADQYALDGYVVLAPDLFWRQQPGVDLGYTEADFGTAIGFMQKMDFSLAVQDLTTTVAALRSRPECTGKVASLGFCMGGLLSYLSAANAGVDAAVCYYGGSIENHLDQASKVKCPILFHFAEKDHYISPAAVKAVQEKFADAKNAVIEVYPGVDHGFNCWERPAYHQQTSSLAHGLTLSFLAKAY
;
A
#
# COMPACT_ATOMS: atom_id res chain seq x y z
N MET A 1 -19.47 -5.73 9.60
CA MET A 1 -18.49 -6.04 8.56
C MET A 1 -17.89 -7.40 8.88
N THR A 2 -17.61 -8.22 7.88
CA THR A 2 -16.94 -9.51 8.07
C THR A 2 -15.50 -9.39 7.62
N SER A 3 -14.57 -9.80 8.48
CA SER A 3 -13.15 -9.92 8.14
C SER A 3 -12.65 -11.31 8.48
N SER A 4 -11.68 -11.84 7.75
CA SER A 4 -11.07 -13.14 8.04
C SER A 4 -9.61 -13.19 7.63
N LEU A 5 -8.86 -14.12 8.21
CA LEU A 5 -7.53 -14.47 7.71
C LEU A 5 -7.67 -15.59 6.68
N ILE A 6 -7.05 -15.41 5.51
CA ILE A 6 -6.99 -16.42 4.45
C ILE A 6 -5.54 -16.84 4.19
N ASP A 7 -5.34 -18.01 3.60
CA ASP A 7 -4.06 -18.42 3.04
C ASP A 7 -3.94 -17.93 1.60
N ILE A 8 -2.77 -17.39 1.26
CA ILE A 8 -2.38 -16.99 -0.09
C ILE A 8 -1.21 -17.88 -0.50
N ALA A 9 -1.31 -18.51 -1.66
CA ALA A 9 -0.21 -19.29 -2.21
C ALA A 9 0.93 -18.37 -2.64
N SER A 10 2.15 -18.69 -2.23
CA SER A 10 3.38 -18.08 -2.72
C SER A 10 3.84 -18.77 -4.00
N HIS A 11 4.63 -18.07 -4.81
CA HIS A 11 5.21 -18.59 -6.05
C HIS A 11 6.16 -19.79 -5.83
N ASP A 12 6.69 -19.96 -4.62
CA ASP A 12 7.64 -21.01 -4.23
C ASP A 12 6.95 -22.25 -3.58
N GLY A 13 5.63 -22.35 -3.69
CA GLY A 13 4.85 -23.48 -3.18
C GLY A 13 4.54 -23.44 -1.68
N LYS A 14 4.97 -22.38 -0.98
CA LYS A 14 4.56 -22.09 0.40
C LYS A 14 3.25 -21.29 0.42
N SER A 15 2.78 -20.92 1.60
CA SER A 15 1.67 -19.98 1.78
C SER A 15 1.94 -18.99 2.90
N PHE A 16 1.28 -17.84 2.80
CA PHE A 16 1.28 -16.80 3.82
C PHE A 16 -0.13 -16.30 4.09
N LYS A 17 -0.33 -15.63 5.23
CA LYS A 17 -1.65 -15.14 5.62
C LYS A 17 -1.96 -13.80 4.95
N GLY A 18 -3.23 -13.55 4.71
CA GLY A 18 -3.75 -12.24 4.35
C GLY A 18 -5.01 -11.91 5.13
N TYR A 19 -5.12 -10.66 5.59
CA TYR A 19 -6.33 -10.14 6.20
C TYR A 19 -7.29 -9.68 5.11
N LEU A 20 -8.43 -10.35 5.02
CA LEU A 20 -9.47 -10.10 4.01
C LEU A 20 -10.65 -9.40 4.67
N ALA A 21 -11.00 -8.22 4.19
CA ALA A 21 -12.17 -7.44 4.60
C ALA A 21 -13.16 -7.30 3.43
N PHE A 22 -14.45 -7.47 3.74
CA PHE A 22 -15.53 -7.43 2.75
C PHE A 22 -16.41 -6.21 2.90
N PRO A 23 -16.88 -5.63 1.77
CA PRO A 23 -17.83 -4.54 1.86
C PRO A 23 -19.17 -5.05 2.38
N PRO A 24 -20.01 -4.18 3.00
CA PRO A 24 -21.34 -4.58 3.46
C PRO A 24 -22.23 -5.16 2.36
N THR A 25 -21.97 -4.83 1.09
CA THR A 25 -22.63 -5.35 -0.11
C THR A 25 -22.19 -6.78 -0.49
N GLY A 26 -21.13 -7.29 0.13
CA GLY A 26 -20.55 -8.62 -0.12
C GLY A 26 -19.55 -8.67 -1.29
N THR A 27 -19.76 -7.88 -2.35
CA THR A 27 -18.88 -7.84 -3.53
C THR A 27 -18.47 -6.42 -3.91
N GLY A 28 -17.34 -6.27 -4.59
CA GLY A 28 -16.83 -4.98 -5.08
C GLY A 28 -15.49 -5.10 -5.81
N PRO A 29 -14.94 -3.98 -6.32
CA PRO A 29 -13.57 -3.94 -6.84
C PRO A 29 -12.54 -4.27 -5.75
N GLY A 30 -11.36 -4.75 -6.16
CA GLY A 30 -10.35 -5.25 -5.24
C GLY A 30 -9.28 -4.21 -4.86
N ILE A 31 -8.83 -4.23 -3.60
CA ILE A 31 -7.62 -3.54 -3.16
C ILE A 31 -6.67 -4.54 -2.50
N VAL A 32 -5.44 -4.63 -3.00
CA VAL A 32 -4.33 -5.22 -2.25
C VAL A 32 -3.72 -4.12 -1.38
N LEU A 33 -3.93 -4.22 -0.07
CA LEU A 33 -3.49 -3.23 0.91
C LEU A 33 -2.13 -3.60 1.50
N ILE A 34 -1.12 -2.79 1.25
CA ILE A 34 0.26 -3.10 1.58
C ILE A 34 0.68 -2.37 2.86
N GLN A 35 1.08 -3.16 3.85
CA GLN A 35 1.50 -2.74 5.18
C GLN A 35 2.66 -1.72 5.20
N GLU A 36 2.76 -0.99 6.30
CA GLU A 36 3.99 -0.31 6.72
C GLU A 36 5.03 -1.34 7.23
N ILE A 37 6.06 -0.86 7.92
CA ILE A 37 7.12 -1.70 8.52
C ILE A 37 6.70 -2.45 9.80
N PHE A 38 5.45 -2.28 10.24
CA PHE A 38 4.94 -2.81 11.52
C PHE A 38 4.14 -4.12 11.38
N GLY A 39 4.06 -4.68 10.17
CA GLY A 39 3.20 -5.82 9.89
C GLY A 39 1.77 -5.42 9.51
N VAL A 40 0.89 -6.42 9.38
CA VAL A 40 -0.55 -6.21 9.20
C VAL A 40 -1.17 -5.92 10.57
N ASN A 41 -0.74 -4.82 11.19
CA ASN A 41 -1.07 -4.45 12.57
C ASN A 41 -2.48 -3.86 12.71
N SER A 42 -2.83 -3.37 13.90
CA SER A 42 -4.13 -2.75 14.20
C SER A 42 -4.50 -1.64 13.22
N HIS A 43 -3.55 -0.75 12.90
CA HIS A 43 -3.78 0.34 11.96
C HIS A 43 -4.08 -0.17 10.54
N ILE A 44 -3.27 -1.09 10.01
CA ILE A 44 -3.47 -1.63 8.66
C ILE A 44 -4.80 -2.39 8.56
N ARG A 45 -5.18 -3.17 9.57
CA ARG A 45 -6.50 -3.82 9.61
C ARG A 45 -7.64 -2.80 9.64
N ALA A 46 -7.53 -1.75 10.44
CA ALA A 46 -8.52 -0.68 10.48
C ALA A 46 -8.65 0.06 9.12
N VAL A 47 -7.55 0.24 8.40
CA VAL A 47 -7.58 0.82 7.04
C VAL A 47 -8.22 -0.16 6.04
N ALA A 48 -7.95 -1.46 6.15
CA ALA A 48 -8.62 -2.46 5.31
C ALA A 48 -10.14 -2.42 5.52
N ASP A 49 -10.55 -2.36 6.79
CA ASP A 49 -11.93 -2.23 7.19
C ASP A 49 -12.57 -0.93 6.67
N GLN A 50 -11.86 0.21 6.74
CA GLN A 50 -12.34 1.48 6.20
C GLN A 50 -12.60 1.40 4.69
N TYR A 51 -11.65 0.90 3.90
CA TYR A 51 -11.85 0.73 2.47
C TYR A 51 -12.94 -0.31 2.14
N ALA A 52 -13.11 -1.33 2.99
CA ALA A 52 -14.24 -2.25 2.85
C ALA A 52 -15.58 -1.53 3.07
N LEU A 53 -15.70 -0.65 4.07
CA LEU A 53 -16.88 0.19 4.24
C LEU A 53 -17.12 1.14 3.05
N ASP A 54 -16.07 1.54 2.36
CA ASP A 54 -16.14 2.33 1.13
C ASP A 54 -16.50 1.51 -0.13
N GLY A 55 -16.74 0.20 0.00
CA GLY A 55 -17.28 -0.65 -1.07
C GLY A 55 -16.25 -1.57 -1.74
N TYR A 56 -15.04 -1.69 -1.21
CA TYR A 56 -13.97 -2.51 -1.80
C TYR A 56 -13.85 -3.88 -1.12
N VAL A 57 -13.39 -4.90 -1.86
CA VAL A 57 -12.88 -6.14 -1.26
C VAL A 57 -11.38 -5.95 -1.02
N VAL A 58 -10.97 -5.95 0.24
CA VAL A 58 -9.60 -5.55 0.61
C VAL A 58 -8.82 -6.74 1.14
N LEU A 59 -7.65 -7.01 0.57
CA LEU A 59 -6.74 -8.06 1.02
C LEU A 59 -5.39 -7.45 1.42
N ALA A 60 -5.06 -7.52 2.71
CA ALA A 60 -3.76 -7.10 3.24
C ALA A 60 -2.86 -8.32 3.49
N PRO A 61 -1.87 -8.60 2.62
CA PRO A 61 -0.97 -9.74 2.80
C PRO A 61 0.06 -9.50 3.91
N ASP A 62 0.36 -10.53 4.70
CA ASP A 62 1.52 -10.56 5.60
C ASP A 62 2.79 -10.67 4.76
N LEU A 63 3.52 -9.57 4.57
CA LEU A 63 4.73 -9.54 3.75
C LEU A 63 6.00 -9.85 4.55
N PHE A 64 5.92 -9.90 5.88
CA PHE A 64 7.06 -10.32 6.71
C PHE A 64 7.08 -11.82 6.99
N TRP A 65 6.14 -12.58 6.44
CA TRP A 65 5.99 -14.01 6.68
C TRP A 65 7.25 -14.85 6.45
N ARG A 66 8.15 -14.40 5.57
CA ARG A 66 9.43 -15.06 5.27
C ARG A 66 10.45 -14.89 6.40
N GLN A 67 10.41 -13.76 7.11
CA GLN A 67 11.23 -13.50 8.28
C GLN A 67 10.55 -14.03 9.55
N GLN A 68 9.28 -13.67 9.75
CA GLN A 68 8.43 -14.09 10.85
C GLN A 68 6.96 -13.99 10.45
N PRO A 69 6.20 -15.09 10.41
CA PRO A 69 4.75 -15.03 10.19
C PRO A 69 4.01 -14.23 11.28
N GLY A 70 3.04 -13.42 10.85
CA GLY A 70 2.13 -12.71 11.74
C GLY A 70 2.78 -11.60 12.55
N VAL A 71 3.72 -10.85 11.96
CA VAL A 71 4.23 -9.62 12.58
C VAL A 71 3.06 -8.65 12.80
N ASP A 72 2.90 -8.22 14.05
CA ASP A 72 1.87 -7.28 14.51
C ASP A 72 2.50 -6.41 15.59
N LEU A 73 3.13 -5.31 15.16
CA LEU A 73 3.86 -4.40 16.04
C LEU A 73 3.02 -3.14 16.30
N GLY A 74 3.20 -2.60 17.50
CA GLY A 74 2.74 -1.27 17.85
C GLY A 74 3.69 -0.18 17.33
N TYR A 75 3.59 1.00 17.93
CA TYR A 75 4.35 2.19 17.55
C TYR A 75 5.27 2.70 18.67
N THR A 76 5.66 1.82 19.61
CA THR A 76 6.66 2.17 20.63
C THR A 76 8.06 2.28 20.00
N GLU A 77 9.00 2.92 20.70
CA GLU A 77 10.40 3.00 20.22
C GLU A 77 11.04 1.61 20.04
N ALA A 78 10.72 0.67 20.93
CA ALA A 78 11.19 -0.71 20.83
C ALA A 78 10.58 -1.44 19.62
N ASP A 79 9.29 -1.24 19.37
CA ASP A 79 8.62 -1.76 18.18
C ASP A 79 9.23 -1.17 16.90
N PHE A 80 9.53 0.13 16.91
CA PHE A 80 10.16 0.81 15.78
C PHE A 80 11.54 0.23 15.47
N GLY A 81 12.38 -0.01 16.50
CA GLY A 81 13.68 -0.66 16.32
C GLY A 81 13.54 -2.07 15.71
N THR A 82 12.54 -2.82 16.15
CA THR A 82 12.22 -4.15 15.60
C THR A 82 11.74 -4.09 14.15
N ALA A 83 10.83 -3.16 13.85
CA ALA A 83 10.24 -2.92 12.54
C ALA A 83 11.29 -2.56 11.47
N ILE A 84 12.26 -1.71 11.82
CA ILE A 84 13.40 -1.39 10.94
C ILE A 84 14.20 -2.64 10.60
N GLY A 85 14.42 -3.53 11.58
CA GLY A 85 15.11 -4.81 11.36
C GLY A 85 14.39 -5.73 10.38
N PHE A 86 13.05 -5.74 10.38
CA PHE A 86 12.27 -6.48 9.38
C PHE A 86 12.41 -5.87 7.99
N MET A 87 12.23 -4.56 7.86
CA MET A 87 12.37 -3.85 6.58
C MET A 87 13.76 -4.05 5.95
N GLN A 88 14.83 -3.93 6.74
CA GLN A 88 16.20 -4.09 6.23
C GLN A 88 16.51 -5.51 5.71
N LYS A 89 15.83 -6.52 6.25
CA LYS A 89 15.96 -7.92 5.84
C LYS A 89 14.96 -8.32 4.75
N MET A 90 14.08 -7.42 4.34
CA MET A 90 13.11 -7.69 3.28
C MET A 90 13.78 -7.70 1.92
N ASP A 91 13.53 -8.77 1.16
CA ASP A 91 13.82 -8.78 -0.27
C ASP A 91 12.60 -8.21 -1.02
N PHE A 92 12.74 -6.98 -1.53
CA PHE A 92 11.68 -6.30 -2.26
C PHE A 92 11.26 -7.03 -3.54
N SER A 93 12.16 -7.77 -4.19
CA SER A 93 11.83 -8.55 -5.38
C SER A 93 10.92 -9.73 -5.02
N LEU A 94 11.24 -10.44 -3.93
CA LEU A 94 10.37 -11.50 -3.42
C LEU A 94 9.04 -10.95 -2.90
N ALA A 95 9.04 -9.80 -2.21
CA ALA A 95 7.80 -9.16 -1.78
C ALA A 95 6.90 -8.77 -2.96
N VAL A 96 7.46 -8.30 -4.08
CA VAL A 96 6.70 -8.03 -5.31
C VAL A 96 6.15 -9.32 -5.95
N GLN A 97 6.87 -10.45 -5.85
CA GLN A 97 6.34 -11.76 -6.29
C GLN A 97 5.19 -12.23 -5.40
N ASP A 98 5.29 -12.05 -4.08
CA ASP A 98 4.20 -12.34 -3.14
C ASP A 98 2.98 -11.41 -3.39
N LEU A 99 3.22 -10.15 -3.75
CA LEU A 99 2.15 -9.24 -4.18
C LEU A 99 1.52 -9.67 -5.51
N THR A 100 2.30 -10.20 -6.44
CA THR A 100 1.78 -10.74 -7.71
C THR A 100 0.82 -11.91 -7.44
N THR A 101 1.18 -12.84 -6.56
CA THR A 101 0.27 -13.94 -6.21
C THR A 101 -0.92 -13.46 -5.38
N THR A 102 -0.74 -12.42 -4.55
CA THR A 102 -1.84 -11.78 -3.80
C THR A 102 -2.87 -11.14 -4.73
N VAL A 103 -2.42 -10.41 -5.77
CA VAL A 103 -3.30 -9.81 -6.78
C VAL A 103 -4.08 -10.90 -7.51
N ALA A 104 -3.42 -11.99 -7.93
CA ALA A 104 -4.08 -13.12 -8.58
C ALA A 104 -5.10 -13.79 -7.64
N ALA A 105 -4.74 -14.02 -6.38
CA ALA A 105 -5.63 -14.60 -5.37
C ALA A 105 -6.88 -13.73 -5.19
N LEU A 106 -6.72 -12.42 -4.98
CA LEU A 106 -7.84 -11.49 -4.82
C LEU A 106 -8.72 -11.45 -6.08
N ARG A 107 -8.12 -11.34 -7.26
CA ARG A 107 -8.85 -11.30 -8.55
C ARG A 107 -9.66 -12.58 -8.81
N SER A 108 -9.18 -13.72 -8.36
CA SER A 108 -9.87 -15.01 -8.54
C SER A 108 -11.07 -15.21 -7.60
N ARG A 109 -11.25 -14.34 -6.61
CA ARG A 109 -12.33 -14.45 -5.64
C ARG A 109 -13.69 -14.12 -6.27
N PRO A 110 -14.76 -14.86 -5.93
CA PRO A 110 -16.10 -14.52 -6.39
C PRO A 110 -16.59 -13.16 -5.86
N GLU A 111 -16.07 -12.70 -4.73
CA GLU A 111 -16.43 -11.40 -4.16
C GLU A 111 -15.77 -10.21 -4.90
N CYS A 112 -14.64 -10.45 -5.57
CA CYS A 112 -13.90 -9.41 -6.28
C CYS A 112 -14.50 -9.19 -7.68
N THR A 113 -15.49 -8.32 -7.76
CA THR A 113 -16.15 -7.93 -9.01
C THR A 113 -15.55 -6.62 -9.51
N GLY A 114 -14.53 -6.70 -10.35
CA GLY A 114 -13.90 -5.52 -10.96
C GLY A 114 -12.40 -5.65 -11.15
N LYS A 115 -11.74 -4.51 -11.29
CA LYS A 115 -10.28 -4.44 -11.36
C LYS A 115 -9.67 -4.57 -9.95
N VAL A 116 -8.34 -4.73 -9.87
CA VAL A 116 -7.61 -4.81 -8.60
C VAL A 116 -6.54 -3.73 -8.53
N ALA A 117 -6.60 -2.86 -7.53
CA ALA A 117 -5.58 -1.86 -7.26
C ALA A 117 -4.58 -2.33 -6.19
N SER A 118 -3.36 -1.81 -6.21
CA SER A 118 -2.50 -1.78 -5.01
C SER A 118 -2.64 -0.45 -4.29
N LEU A 119 -2.62 -0.50 -2.97
CA LEU A 119 -2.55 0.68 -2.12
C LEU A 119 -1.59 0.39 -0.97
N GLY A 120 -0.62 1.25 -0.71
CA GLY A 120 0.29 1.01 0.41
C GLY A 120 0.87 2.26 1.05
N PHE A 121 1.37 2.09 2.25
CA PHE A 121 1.88 3.16 3.13
C PHE A 121 3.35 2.94 3.48
N CYS A 122 4.17 4.00 3.45
CA CYS A 122 5.60 3.92 3.77
C CYS A 122 6.33 2.91 2.86
N MET A 123 6.91 1.85 3.43
CA MET A 123 7.44 0.69 2.68
C MET A 123 6.41 0.13 1.70
N GLY A 124 5.14 0.05 2.11
CA GLY A 124 4.03 -0.34 1.25
C GLY A 124 3.76 0.63 0.10
N GLY A 125 4.09 1.92 0.26
CA GLY A 125 4.00 2.91 -0.81
C GLY A 125 5.01 2.66 -1.92
N LEU A 126 6.25 2.32 -1.56
CA LEU A 126 7.26 1.83 -2.52
C LEU A 126 6.79 0.54 -3.20
N LEU A 127 6.31 -0.43 -2.42
CA LEU A 127 5.85 -1.70 -2.95
C LEU A 127 4.64 -1.54 -3.88
N SER A 128 3.74 -0.59 -3.62
CA SER A 128 2.62 -0.26 -4.50
C SER A 128 3.12 0.29 -5.85
N TYR A 129 4.13 1.17 -5.84
CA TYR A 129 4.81 1.63 -7.05
C TYR A 129 5.46 0.48 -7.84
N LEU A 130 6.16 -0.42 -7.15
CA LEU A 130 6.79 -1.59 -7.78
C LEU A 130 5.75 -2.61 -8.30
N SER A 131 4.61 -2.74 -7.61
CA SER A 131 3.46 -3.54 -8.06
C SER A 131 2.83 -2.97 -9.32
N ALA A 132 2.73 -1.64 -9.42
CA ALA A 132 2.27 -0.95 -10.63
C ALA A 132 3.12 -1.29 -11.86
N ALA A 133 4.42 -1.51 -11.65
CA ALA A 133 5.37 -1.88 -12.68
C ALA A 133 5.41 -3.39 -12.98
N ASN A 134 5.14 -4.27 -12.00
CA ASN A 134 5.52 -5.68 -12.10
C ASN A 134 4.48 -6.71 -11.60
N ALA A 135 3.43 -6.31 -10.88
CA ALA A 135 2.49 -7.25 -10.22
C ALA A 135 1.10 -7.33 -10.85
N GLY A 136 0.88 -6.68 -12.01
CA GLY A 136 -0.37 -6.80 -12.76
C GLY A 136 -1.58 -6.13 -12.10
N VAL A 137 -1.37 -5.07 -11.31
CA VAL A 137 -2.44 -4.23 -10.77
C VAL A 137 -2.99 -3.28 -11.82
N ASP A 138 -4.26 -2.94 -11.70
CA ASP A 138 -4.97 -2.08 -12.65
C ASP A 138 -4.92 -0.59 -12.25
N ALA A 139 -4.54 -0.30 -11.01
CA ALA A 139 -4.21 1.03 -10.49
C ALA A 139 -3.28 0.90 -9.28
N ALA A 140 -2.54 1.95 -8.95
CA ALA A 140 -1.67 1.98 -7.77
C ALA A 140 -1.80 3.29 -6.99
N VAL A 141 -1.77 3.19 -5.67
CA VAL A 141 -1.80 4.32 -4.74
C VAL A 141 -0.64 4.18 -3.76
N CYS A 142 0.18 5.23 -3.68
CA CYS A 142 1.43 5.25 -2.94
C CYS A 142 1.37 6.35 -1.88
N TYR A 143 1.18 5.98 -0.61
CA TYR A 143 1.25 6.91 0.50
C TYR A 143 2.66 6.97 1.08
N TYR A 144 3.26 8.16 1.02
CA TYR A 144 4.58 8.51 1.56
C TYR A 144 5.60 7.38 1.32
N GLY A 145 5.68 6.95 0.05
CA GLY A 145 6.56 5.86 -0.37
C GLY A 145 8.00 6.32 -0.46
N GLY A 146 8.82 5.97 0.53
CA GLY A 146 10.25 6.26 0.52
C GLY A 146 11.01 5.40 -0.50
N SER A 147 12.18 5.87 -0.93
CA SER A 147 13.09 5.18 -1.85
C SER A 147 12.58 4.99 -3.28
N ILE A 148 11.42 5.53 -3.67
CA ILE A 148 10.92 5.45 -5.06
C ILE A 148 11.92 6.09 -6.04
N GLU A 149 12.61 7.14 -5.63
CA GLU A 149 13.67 7.81 -6.38
C GLU A 149 14.82 6.87 -6.79
N ASN A 150 15.02 5.77 -6.04
CA ASN A 150 16.04 4.76 -6.33
C ASN A 150 15.56 3.70 -7.34
N HIS A 151 14.29 3.76 -7.75
CA HIS A 151 13.64 2.79 -8.65
C HIS A 151 12.97 3.46 -9.86
N LEU A 152 13.41 4.67 -10.23
CA LEU A 152 12.84 5.42 -11.37
C LEU A 152 13.13 4.76 -12.72
N ASP A 153 14.04 3.79 -12.80
CA ASP A 153 14.24 2.92 -13.96
C ASP A 153 12.99 2.07 -14.26
N GLN A 154 12.20 1.73 -13.22
CA GLN A 154 10.96 0.96 -13.36
C GLN A 154 9.78 1.80 -13.86
N ALA A 155 9.86 3.13 -13.83
CA ALA A 155 8.72 4.01 -14.15
C ALA A 155 8.16 3.76 -15.56
N SER A 156 9.02 3.38 -16.51
CA SER A 156 8.61 3.05 -17.88
C SER A 156 7.67 1.84 -17.98
N LYS A 157 7.66 0.98 -16.96
CA LYS A 157 6.78 -0.20 -16.86
C LYS A 157 5.44 0.12 -16.19
N VAL A 158 5.30 1.25 -15.52
CA VAL A 158 4.04 1.66 -14.89
C VAL A 158 3.06 2.11 -15.96
N LYS A 159 2.15 1.22 -16.36
CA LYS A 159 1.15 1.47 -17.42
C LYS A 159 -0.24 1.78 -16.88
N CYS A 160 -0.53 1.37 -15.65
CA CYS A 160 -1.79 1.69 -14.98
C CYS A 160 -1.80 3.12 -14.41
N PRO A 161 -2.97 3.69 -14.10
CA PRO A 161 -3.07 4.90 -13.30
C PRO A 161 -2.32 4.75 -11.97
N ILE A 162 -1.54 5.76 -11.58
CA ILE A 162 -0.83 5.81 -10.31
C ILE A 162 -1.05 7.14 -9.59
N LEU A 163 -1.31 7.08 -8.28
CA LEU A 163 -1.46 8.22 -7.40
C LEU A 163 -0.37 8.19 -6.32
N PHE A 164 0.32 9.31 -6.13
CA PHE A 164 1.32 9.49 -5.08
C PHE A 164 0.85 10.56 -4.10
N HIS A 165 0.96 10.25 -2.81
CA HIS A 165 0.69 11.15 -1.71
C HIS A 165 1.97 11.37 -0.92
N PHE A 166 2.59 12.54 -1.00
CA PHE A 166 3.80 12.90 -0.26
C PHE A 166 3.52 13.92 0.83
N ALA A 167 4.31 13.91 1.90
CA ALA A 167 4.28 14.91 2.95
C ALA A 167 5.39 15.95 2.74
N GLU A 168 5.09 17.24 2.85
CA GLU A 168 6.08 18.32 2.64
C GLU A 168 7.22 18.26 3.65
N LYS A 169 6.93 17.93 4.91
CA LYS A 169 7.89 17.91 6.02
C LYS A 169 8.34 16.50 6.38
N ASP A 170 8.28 15.56 5.43
CA ASP A 170 8.67 14.17 5.64
C ASP A 170 10.15 14.06 6.04
N HIS A 171 10.43 13.62 7.27
CA HIS A 171 11.81 13.46 7.75
C HIS A 171 12.55 12.27 7.13
N TYR A 172 11.84 11.34 6.48
CA TYR A 172 12.43 10.16 5.84
C TYR A 172 12.55 10.30 4.32
N ILE A 173 11.78 11.19 3.71
CA ILE A 173 11.78 11.42 2.25
C ILE A 173 12.18 12.86 1.96
N SER A 174 13.40 13.03 1.44
CA SER A 174 13.90 14.37 1.15
C SER A 174 13.08 15.08 0.06
N PRO A 175 13.00 16.43 0.08
CA PRO A 175 12.39 17.18 -1.01
C PRO A 175 12.99 16.89 -2.39
N ALA A 176 14.29 16.56 -2.45
CA ALA A 176 14.96 16.16 -3.69
C ALA A 176 14.46 14.81 -4.22
N ALA A 177 14.17 13.85 -3.34
CA ALA A 177 13.59 12.57 -3.71
C ALA A 177 12.17 12.76 -4.29
N VAL A 178 11.33 13.56 -3.62
CA VAL A 178 9.99 13.91 -4.14
C VAL A 178 10.09 14.58 -5.51
N LYS A 179 11.01 15.55 -5.66
CA LYS A 179 11.24 16.24 -6.93
C LYS A 179 11.66 15.29 -8.05
N ALA A 180 12.51 14.30 -7.76
CA ALA A 180 12.93 13.29 -8.74
C ALA A 180 11.73 12.45 -9.25
N VAL A 181 10.80 12.10 -8.36
CA VAL A 181 9.55 11.43 -8.76
C VAL A 181 8.67 12.35 -9.62
N GLN A 182 8.50 13.61 -9.21
CA GLN A 182 7.74 14.61 -9.98
C GLN A 182 8.31 14.80 -11.39
N GLU A 183 9.62 14.97 -11.51
CA GLU A 183 10.30 15.13 -12.80
C GLU A 183 10.16 13.88 -13.66
N LYS A 184 10.28 12.68 -13.06
CA LYS A 184 10.16 11.42 -13.81
C LYS A 184 8.76 11.22 -14.40
N PHE A 185 7.73 11.68 -13.71
CA PHE A 185 6.33 11.52 -14.09
C PHE A 185 5.70 12.80 -14.67
N ALA A 186 6.48 13.85 -14.95
CA ALA A 186 5.97 15.15 -15.40
C ALA A 186 5.11 15.06 -16.67
N ASP A 187 5.52 14.21 -17.62
CA ASP A 187 4.80 14.00 -18.90
C ASP A 187 3.84 12.80 -18.85
N ALA A 188 3.73 12.12 -17.71
CA ALA A 188 2.93 10.92 -17.56
C ALA A 188 1.45 11.26 -17.35
N LYS A 189 0.62 10.97 -18.35
CA LYS A 189 -0.83 11.21 -18.29
C LYS A 189 -1.58 10.31 -17.31
N ASN A 190 -0.92 9.25 -16.83
CA ASN A 190 -1.46 8.27 -15.90
C ASN A 190 -0.99 8.51 -14.45
N ALA A 191 -0.25 9.58 -14.16
CA ALA A 191 0.25 9.85 -12.81
C ALA A 191 -0.40 11.10 -12.21
N VAL A 192 -0.76 11.00 -10.93
CA VAL A 192 -1.16 12.13 -10.09
C VAL A 192 -0.23 12.17 -8.88
N ILE A 193 0.34 13.33 -8.57
CA ILE A 193 1.27 13.51 -7.45
C ILE A 193 0.78 14.67 -6.59
N GLU A 194 0.44 14.38 -5.35
CA GLU A 194 0.07 15.39 -4.36
C GLU A 194 1.15 15.49 -3.29
N VAL A 195 1.50 16.72 -2.92
CA VAL A 195 2.41 17.03 -1.81
C VAL A 195 1.65 17.85 -0.79
N TYR A 196 1.44 17.29 0.40
CA TYR A 196 0.62 17.92 1.43
C TYR A 196 1.46 18.83 2.33
N PRO A 197 1.11 20.13 2.44
CA PRO A 197 1.88 21.08 3.22
C PRO A 197 1.74 20.83 4.72
N GLY A 198 2.81 21.11 5.47
CA GLY A 198 2.79 21.15 6.93
C GLY A 198 2.71 19.80 7.66
N VAL A 199 2.59 18.68 6.96
CA VAL A 199 2.51 17.33 7.55
C VAL A 199 3.80 16.55 7.38
N ASP A 200 3.96 15.51 8.21
CA ASP A 200 5.11 14.62 8.25
C ASP A 200 4.73 13.20 7.80
N HIS A 201 5.72 12.32 7.71
CA HIS A 201 5.57 10.91 7.39
C HIS A 201 4.59 10.20 8.33
N GLY A 202 3.71 9.38 7.76
CA GLY A 202 2.71 8.66 8.54
C GLY A 202 1.52 9.52 8.96
N PHE A 203 1.26 10.66 8.29
CA PHE A 203 0.12 11.53 8.59
C PHE A 203 -1.25 10.84 8.57
N ASN A 204 -1.36 9.66 7.94
CA ASN A 204 -2.57 8.86 7.87
C ASN A 204 -2.78 7.94 9.10
N CYS A 205 -1.72 7.68 9.87
CA CYS A 205 -1.75 6.71 10.95
C CYS A 205 -2.25 7.32 12.27
N TRP A 206 -3.53 7.11 12.58
CA TRP A 206 -4.19 7.64 13.78
C TRP A 206 -3.63 7.13 15.12
N GLU A 207 -2.81 6.08 15.12
CA GLU A 207 -2.11 5.56 16.30
C GLU A 207 -0.77 6.27 16.55
N ARG A 208 -0.32 7.14 15.64
CA ARG A 208 0.97 7.83 15.72
C ARG A 208 0.79 9.33 16.01
N PRO A 209 1.75 9.97 16.71
CA PRO A 209 1.74 11.42 16.92
C PRO A 209 1.71 12.26 15.63
N ALA A 210 2.20 11.70 14.51
CA ALA A 210 2.21 12.36 13.21
C ALA A 210 0.82 12.44 12.55
N TYR A 211 -0.21 11.76 13.09
CA TYR A 211 -1.55 11.78 12.53
C TYR A 211 -2.05 13.20 12.32
N HIS A 212 -2.50 13.48 11.09
CA HIS A 212 -3.09 14.76 10.75
C HIS A 212 -4.46 14.52 10.10
N GLN A 213 -5.51 14.62 10.92
CA GLN A 213 -6.88 14.25 10.53
C GLN A 213 -7.32 14.89 9.21
N GLN A 214 -7.13 16.18 9.04
CA GLN A 214 -7.56 16.90 7.83
C GLN A 214 -6.87 16.33 6.57
N THR A 215 -5.56 16.09 6.64
CA THR A 215 -4.79 15.61 5.49
C THR A 215 -5.07 14.14 5.20
N SER A 216 -5.21 13.32 6.25
CA SER A 216 -5.66 11.94 6.12
C SER A 216 -7.01 11.85 5.41
N SER A 217 -8.00 12.66 5.82
CA SER A 217 -9.32 12.69 5.18
C SER A 217 -9.26 13.19 3.73
N LEU A 218 -8.47 14.23 3.43
CA LEU A 218 -8.28 14.72 2.06
C LEU A 218 -7.65 13.67 1.16
N ALA A 219 -6.56 13.05 1.61
CA ALA A 219 -5.86 12.03 0.85
C ALA A 219 -6.72 10.78 0.63
N HIS A 220 -7.50 10.35 1.63
CA HIS A 220 -8.48 9.26 1.50
C HIS A 220 -9.54 9.57 0.45
N GLY A 221 -10.17 10.75 0.51
CA GLY A 221 -11.18 11.17 -0.45
C GLY A 221 -10.64 11.27 -1.88
N LEU A 222 -9.40 11.76 -2.06
CA LEU A 222 -8.74 11.75 -3.35
C LEU A 222 -8.45 10.33 -3.84
N THR A 223 -8.00 9.44 -2.98
CA THR A 223 -7.79 8.02 -3.31
C THR A 223 -9.08 7.37 -3.79
N LEU A 224 -10.20 7.53 -3.08
CA LEU A 224 -11.48 6.99 -3.50
C LEU A 224 -11.91 7.54 -4.87
N SER A 225 -11.78 8.85 -5.06
CA SER A 225 -12.12 9.52 -6.32
C SER A 225 -11.24 9.08 -7.49
N PHE A 226 -9.96 8.85 -7.22
CA PHE A 226 -8.98 8.36 -8.18
C PHE A 226 -9.28 6.92 -8.58
N LEU A 227 -9.48 6.05 -7.59
CA LEU A 227 -9.83 4.65 -7.79
C LEU A 227 -11.13 4.51 -8.57
N ALA A 228 -12.18 5.26 -8.22
CA ALA A 228 -13.46 5.24 -8.95
C ALA A 228 -13.35 5.58 -10.45
N LYS A 229 -12.37 6.40 -10.86
CA LYS A 229 -12.10 6.71 -12.27
C LYS A 229 -11.23 5.67 -12.97
N ALA A 230 -10.46 4.90 -12.19
CA ALA A 230 -9.60 3.85 -12.72
C ALA A 230 -10.39 2.56 -13.03
N TYR A 231 -11.57 2.38 -12.42
CA TYR A 231 -12.49 1.26 -12.68
C TYR A 231 -13.35 1.47 -13.93
#